data_AF-A0A7W0KX55-F1
#
_entry.id   AF-A0A7W0KX55-F1
#
_cell.length_a   1.000
_cell.length_b   1.000
_cell.length_c   1.000
_cell.angle_alpha   90.00
_cell.angle_beta   90.00
_cell.angle_gamma   90.00
#
_symmetry.space_group_name_H-M   'P 1'
#
loop_
_entity.id
_entity.type
_entity.pdbx_description
1 polymer ?
#
loop_
_entity_poly.entity_id
_entity_poly.type
_entity_poly.pdbx_seq_one_letter_code
_entity_poly.pdbx_strand_id
1 'polypeptide(L)'
;MTDLHGITEAGSEVRGLEYAVLGQLEVRVRGTAAALGGRKQRGVLAVLIAAAGRPVSVDALLLATYGEDASPGGKATLHTYISNLRHLLGDVIVRQGDAY
;
A
#
# COMPACT_ATOMS: atom_id res chain seq x y z
N MET A 1 24.39 10.62 -42.35
CA MET A 1 25.70 10.14 -41.90
C MET A 1 26.04 10.92 -40.64
N THR A 2 25.49 10.61 -39.47
CA THR A 2 25.01 9.32 -38.96
C THR A 2 23.88 9.56 -37.96
N ASP A 3 22.76 8.88 -38.18
CA ASP A 3 21.77 8.55 -37.15
C ASP A 3 22.45 7.69 -36.06
N LEU A 4 22.38 8.16 -34.81
CA LEU A 4 22.34 7.30 -33.61
C LEU A 4 21.05 7.71 -32.88
N HIS A 5 19.91 7.14 -33.27
CA HIS A 5 19.32 5.92 -32.69
C HIS A 5 19.11 6.02 -31.19
N GLY A 6 17.83 5.97 -30.82
CA GLY A 6 17.33 6.08 -29.47
C GLY A 6 18.00 5.10 -28.52
N ILE A 7 18.40 5.64 -27.38
CA ILE A 7 18.50 4.88 -26.15
C ILE A 7 17.09 4.78 -25.58
N THR A 8 16.34 3.82 -26.12
CA THR A 8 15.29 3.14 -25.38
C THR A 8 15.92 2.52 -24.15
N GLU A 9 15.63 3.09 -22.99
CA GLU A 9 15.17 2.28 -21.86
C GLU A 9 13.83 2.85 -21.40
N ALA A 10 12.81 2.63 -22.25
CA ALA A 10 11.50 2.28 -21.72
C ALA A 10 11.70 1.02 -20.89
N GLY A 11 12.09 1.20 -19.63
CA GLY A 11 12.34 0.12 -18.67
C GLY A 11 11.02 -0.56 -18.33
N SER A 12 10.55 -1.43 -19.23
CA SER A 12 9.37 -2.29 -19.14
C SER A 12 8.03 -1.57 -18.94
N GLU A 13 6.96 -2.08 -19.54
CA GLU A 13 5.66 -1.97 -18.88
C GLU A 13 5.81 -2.66 -17.51
N VAL A 14 6.21 -1.92 -16.47
CA VAL A 14 6.00 -2.38 -15.09
C VAL A 14 4.48 -2.32 -14.92
N ARG A 15 3.81 -3.43 -15.29
CA ARG A 15 2.43 -3.72 -14.89
C ARG A 15 2.40 -4.07 -13.40
N GLY A 16 3.07 -3.26 -12.59
CA GLY A 16 3.42 -3.53 -11.22
C GLY A 16 3.04 -2.38 -10.30
N LEU A 17 3.28 -2.63 -9.02
CA LEU A 17 2.95 -1.76 -7.93
C LEU A 17 4.25 -1.21 -7.36
N GLU A 18 4.40 0.12 -7.37
CA GLU A 18 5.60 0.80 -6.89
C GLU A 18 5.28 1.60 -5.63
N TYR A 19 6.19 1.59 -4.67
CA TYR A 19 6.04 2.27 -3.38
C TYR A 19 7.24 3.17 -3.11
N ALA A 20 6.98 4.42 -2.69
CA ALA A 20 8.00 5.31 -2.14
C ALA A 20 7.70 5.53 -0.65
N VAL A 21 8.64 5.14 0.22
CA VAL A 21 8.44 5.09 1.68
C VAL A 21 9.40 5.96 2.48
N LEU A 22 10.48 6.45 1.87
CA LEU A 22 11.50 7.29 2.53
C LEU A 22 11.09 8.77 2.58
N GLY A 23 9.80 9.01 2.84
CA GLY A 23 9.16 10.31 2.76
C GLY A 23 7.66 10.15 2.98
N GLN A 24 6.86 11.02 2.36
CA GLN A 24 5.42 10.77 2.32
C GLN A 24 5.15 9.48 1.54
N LEU A 25 4.35 8.58 2.11
CA LEU A 25 3.97 7.34 1.43
C LEU A 25 3.25 7.65 0.13
N GLU A 26 3.85 7.22 -0.99
CA GLU A 26 3.29 7.29 -2.33
C GLU A 26 3.24 5.90 -2.95
N VAL A 27 2.19 5.66 -3.75
CA VAL A 27 2.06 4.44 -4.55
C VAL A 27 1.75 4.80 -5.99
N ARG A 28 2.40 4.09 -6.92
CA ARG A 28 2.02 4.10 -8.34
C ARG A 28 1.51 2.72 -8.76
N VAL A 29 0.34 2.71 -9.40
CA VAL A 29 -0.28 1.52 -10.00
C VAL A 29 -0.11 1.65 -11.50
N ARG A 30 0.68 0.77 -12.12
CA ARG A 30 0.96 0.83 -13.57
C ARG A 30 1.44 2.24 -13.99
N GLY A 31 2.38 2.78 -13.23
CA GLY A 31 2.95 4.12 -13.43
C GLY A 31 2.05 5.30 -13.02
N THR A 32 0.79 5.08 -12.63
CA THR A 32 -0.15 6.17 -12.26
C THR A 32 -0.23 6.31 -10.74
N ALA A 33 -0.11 7.54 -10.22
CA ALA A 33 -0.20 7.81 -8.79
C ALA A 33 -1.58 7.45 -8.22
N ALA A 34 -1.60 6.64 -7.16
CA ALA A 34 -2.81 6.24 -6.45
C ALA A 34 -3.12 7.21 -5.30
N ALA A 35 -4.38 7.66 -5.22
CA ALA A 35 -4.85 8.52 -4.14
C ALA A 35 -5.14 7.69 -2.87
N LEU A 36 -4.12 7.46 -2.05
CA LEU A 36 -4.17 6.55 -0.87
C LEU A 36 -5.10 6.98 0.28
N GLY A 37 -5.84 8.07 0.14
CA GLY A 37 -6.71 8.60 1.19
C GLY A 37 -5.92 9.22 2.36
N GLY A 38 -6.53 9.28 3.54
CA GLY A 38 -6.02 10.00 4.71
C GLY A 38 -4.85 9.31 5.44
N ARG A 39 -4.27 10.02 6.42
CA ARG A 39 -3.13 9.58 7.25
C ARG A 39 -3.25 8.14 7.78
N LYS A 40 -4.42 7.76 8.30
CA LYS A 40 -4.62 6.45 8.94
C LYS A 40 -4.65 5.31 7.92
N GLN A 41 -5.32 5.50 6.78
CA GLN A 41 -5.29 4.53 5.67
C GLN A 41 -3.87 4.35 5.10
N ARG A 42 -3.13 5.46 4.93
CA ARG A 42 -1.70 5.40 4.55
C ARG A 42 -0.85 4.68 5.61
N GLY A 43 -1.13 4.89 6.89
CA GLY A 43 -0.45 4.20 7.99
C GLY A 43 -0.63 2.68 7.93
N VAL A 44 -1.86 2.21 7.71
CA VAL A 44 -2.14 0.78 7.51
C VAL A 44 -1.30 0.21 6.37
N LEU A 45 -1.28 0.89 5.22
CA LEU A 45 -0.47 0.43 4.07
C LEU A 45 1.03 0.43 4.39
N ALA A 46 1.54 1.45 5.07
CA ALA A 46 2.95 1.51 5.46
C ALA A 46 3.37 0.33 6.34
N VAL A 47 2.52 -0.08 7.29
CA VAL A 47 2.77 -1.23 8.16
C VAL A 47 2.84 -2.52 7.35
N LEU A 48 1.92 -2.73 6.41
CA LEU A 48 1.92 -3.90 5.53
C LEU A 48 3.17 -3.93 4.62
N ILE A 49 3.57 -2.78 4.06
CA ILE A 49 4.79 -2.68 3.25
C ILE A 49 6.02 -3.00 4.10
N ALA A 50 6.11 -2.45 5.31
CA ALA A 50 7.22 -2.70 6.24
C ALA A 50 7.31 -4.17 6.69
N ALA A 51 6.16 -4.87 6.74
CA ALA A 51 6.12 -6.30 7.01
C ALA A 51 6.68 -7.15 5.85
N ALA A 52 6.85 -6.57 4.65
CA ALA A 52 7.47 -7.19 3.48
C ALA A 52 6.86 -8.57 3.13
N GLY A 53 5.53 -8.64 3.11
CA GLY A 53 4.78 -9.86 2.77
C GLY A 53 4.60 -10.85 3.92
N ARG A 54 5.10 -10.54 5.13
CA ARG A 54 4.75 -11.31 6.33
C ARG A 54 3.35 -10.91 6.82
N PRO A 55 2.55 -11.88 7.32
CA PRO A 55 1.22 -11.57 7.85
C PRO A 55 1.28 -10.60 9.03
N VAL A 56 0.37 -9.62 9.06
CA VAL A 56 0.20 -8.67 10.16
C VAL A 56 -1.20 -8.83 10.74
N SER A 57 -1.29 -9.10 12.05
CA SER A 57 -2.59 -9.28 12.71
C SER A 57 -3.42 -8.00 12.69
N VAL A 58 -4.74 -8.16 12.72
CA VAL A 58 -5.69 -7.04 12.87
C VAL A 58 -5.35 -6.18 14.07
N ASP A 59 -5.05 -6.79 15.22
CA ASP A 59 -4.72 -6.06 16.44
C ASP A 59 -3.39 -5.29 16.31
N ALA A 60 -2.38 -5.85 15.63
CA ALA A 60 -1.13 -5.13 15.35
C ALA A 60 -1.32 -3.95 14.38
N LEU A 61 -2.17 -4.12 13.35
CA LEU A 61 -2.54 -3.02 12.46
C LEU A 61 -3.29 -1.91 13.20
N LEU A 62 -4.19 -2.27 14.12
CA LEU A 62 -4.89 -1.29 14.95
C LEU A 62 -3.93 -0.55 15.88
N LEU A 63 -3.06 -1.28 16.59
CA LEU A 63 -2.07 -0.69 17.47
C LEU A 63 -1.13 0.24 16.71
N ALA A 64 -0.61 -0.16 15.55
CA ALA A 64 0.27 0.68 14.73
C ALA A 64 -0.47 1.90 14.15
N THR A 65 -1.77 1.79 13.89
CA THR A 65 -2.57 2.87 13.30
C THR A 65 -3.05 3.86 14.35
N TYR A 66 -3.49 3.39 15.52
CA TYR A 66 -4.16 4.19 16.56
C TYR A 66 -3.33 4.38 17.83
N GLY A 67 -2.22 3.66 18.00
CA GLY A 67 -1.49 3.64 19.26
C GLY A 67 -2.33 2.97 20.36
N GLU A 68 -2.14 3.42 21.60
CA GLU A 68 -2.89 2.92 22.76
C GLU A 68 -4.38 3.35 22.75
N ASP A 69 -4.74 4.33 21.92
CA ASP A 69 -6.10 4.89 21.81
C ASP A 69 -7.03 4.09 20.86
N ALA A 70 -6.78 2.78 20.69
CA ALA A 70 -7.62 1.95 19.82
C ALA A 70 -9.04 1.81 20.41
N SER A 71 -10.01 2.47 19.78
CA SER A 71 -11.42 2.37 20.18
C SER A 71 -12.08 1.07 19.65
N PRO A 72 -13.20 0.61 20.24
CA PRO A 72 -13.95 -0.55 19.76
C PRO A 72 -14.36 -0.47 18.27
N GLY A 73 -14.52 0.75 17.72
CA GLY A 73 -14.84 0.99 16.31
C GLY A 73 -13.65 0.87 15.35
N GLY A 74 -12.44 0.65 15.86
CA GLY A 74 -11.21 0.54 15.09
C GLY A 74 -11.24 -0.59 14.07
N LYS A 75 -11.76 -1.78 14.43
CA LYS A 75 -11.83 -2.95 13.55
C LYS A 75 -12.64 -2.68 12.28
N ALA A 76 -13.84 -2.14 12.43
CA ALA A 76 -14.70 -1.79 11.29
C ALA A 76 -14.01 -0.76 10.37
N THR A 77 -13.38 0.26 10.96
CA THR A 77 -12.67 1.29 10.20
C THR A 77 -11.43 0.73 9.48
N LEU A 78 -10.67 -0.17 10.12
CA LEU A 78 -9.55 -0.88 9.49
C LEU A 78 -10.02 -1.68 8.28
N HIS A 79 -11.13 -2.42 8.40
CA HIS A 79 -11.69 -3.16 7.26
C HIS A 79 -12.07 -2.22 6.11
N THR A 80 -12.64 -1.05 6.40
CA THR A 80 -12.90 -0.01 5.37
C THR A 80 -11.61 0.44 4.70
N TYR A 81 -10.53 0.69 5.46
CA TYR A 81 -9.23 1.06 4.88
C TYR A 81 -8.66 -0.04 3.99
N ILE A 82 -8.72 -1.31 4.40
CA ILE A 82 -8.26 -2.44 3.59
C ILE A 82 -9.08 -2.57 2.31
N SER A 83 -10.41 -2.45 2.38
CA SER A 83 -11.29 -2.49 1.21
C SER A 83 -10.96 -1.36 0.23
N ASN A 84 -10.79 -0.13 0.71
CA ASN A 84 -10.39 1.01 -0.12
C ASN A 84 -9.02 0.79 -0.78
N LEU A 85 -8.05 0.26 -0.04
CA LEU A 85 -6.73 -0.05 -0.57
C LEU A 85 -6.81 -1.14 -1.64
N ARG A 86 -7.60 -2.20 -1.46
CA ARG A 86 -7.82 -3.21 -2.51
C ARG A 86 -8.45 -2.63 -3.77
N HIS A 87 -9.41 -1.72 -3.63
CA HIS A 87 -9.98 -1.03 -4.79
C HIS A 87 -8.94 -0.21 -5.57
N LEU A 88 -7.98 0.39 -4.87
CA LEU A 88 -6.93 1.20 -5.49
C LEU A 88 -5.79 0.34 -6.08
N LEU A 89 -5.38 -0.69 -5.36
CA LEU A 89 -4.13 -1.43 -5.62
C LEU A 89 -4.37 -2.81 -6.28
N GLY A 90 -5.62 -3.25 -6.36
CA GLY A 90 -6.01 -4.62 -6.72
C GLY A 90 -5.92 -5.59 -5.53
N ASP A 91 -6.04 -6.88 -5.82
CA ASP A 91 -6.09 -7.95 -4.81
C ASP A 91 -4.73 -8.35 -4.22
N VAL A 92 -3.84 -7.36 -4.03
CA VAL A 92 -2.48 -7.57 -3.50
C VAL A 92 -2.44 -7.68 -1.97
N ILE A 93 -3.48 -7.20 -1.28
CA ILE A 93 -3.65 -7.35 0.17
C ILE A 93 -4.61 -8.52 0.39
N VAL A 94 -4.15 -9.62 0.98
CA VAL A 94 -4.95 -10.85 1.13
C VAL A 94 -5.22 -11.10 2.61
N ARG A 95 -6.42 -11.59 2.96
CA ARG A 95 -6.70 -11.96 4.36
C ARG A 95 -6.22 -13.38 4.62
N GLN A 96 -5.47 -13.57 5.70
CA GLN A 96 -5.04 -14.87 6.20
C GLN A 96 -5.50 -15.04 7.66
N GLY A 97 -6.65 -15.72 7.86
CA GLY A 97 -7.26 -15.83 9.19
C GLY A 97 -7.63 -14.45 9.75
N ASP A 98 -7.02 -14.06 10.88
CA ASP A 98 -7.18 -12.72 11.48
C ASP A 98 -6.00 -11.77 11.20
N ALA A 99 -5.27 -12.04 10.11
CA ALA A 99 -4.18 -11.21 9.61
C ALA A 99 -4.40 -10.81 8.15
N TYR A 100 -3.61 -9.82 7.71
CA TYR A 100 -3.47 -9.38 6.33
C TYR A 100 -2.03 -9.50 5.85
#